data_AF-A0A7X9SA97-F1
#
_entry.id   AF-A0A7X9SA97-F1
#
_cell.length_a   1.000
_cell.length_b   1.000
_cell.length_c   1.000
_cell.angle_alpha   90.00
_cell.angle_beta   90.00
_cell.angle_gamma   90.00
#
_symmetry.space_group_name_H-M   'P 1'
#
loop_
_entity.id
_entity.type
_entity.pdbx_description
1 polymer ?
#
loop_
_entity_poly.entity_id
_entity_poly.type
_entity_poly.pdbx_seq_one_letter_code
_entity_poly.pdbx_strand_id
1 'polypeptide(L)' 'RFRNKPITKAIDPLLNIIKNESQEEELRIAAAETLGWYNLYYNKADIIKELNAFRTPNQKLMNEVAKTINRLKSKNR' A
#
# COMPACT_ATOMS: atom_id res chain seq x y z
N ARG A 1 3.31 -18.12 -20.72
CA ARG A 1 3.69 -16.68 -20.66
C ARG A 1 3.59 -16.21 -19.19
N PHE A 2 4.69 -16.25 -18.44
CA PHE A 2 4.72 -15.78 -17.05
C PHE A 2 5.11 -14.29 -17.02
N ARG A 3 4.14 -13.39 -17.05
CA ARG A 3 4.36 -11.95 -16.85
C ARG A 3 3.37 -11.49 -15.78
N ASN A 4 3.89 -10.98 -14.65
CA ASN A 4 3.20 -10.35 -13.49
C ASN A 4 3.13 -11.13 -12.15
N LYS A 5 3.46 -12.42 -12.05
CA LYS A 5 3.22 -13.20 -10.80
C LYS A 5 4.01 -12.81 -9.53
N PRO A 6 5.25 -12.28 -9.55
CA PRO A 6 5.95 -11.99 -8.28
C PRO A 6 5.48 -10.68 -7.63
N ILE A 7 5.14 -9.66 -8.43
CA ILE A 7 4.67 -8.35 -7.92
C ILE A 7 3.37 -8.51 -7.12
N THR A 8 2.43 -9.31 -7.59
CA THR A 8 1.15 -9.52 -6.88
C THR A 8 1.33 -10.23 -5.53
N LYS A 9 2.34 -11.09 -5.40
CA LYS A 9 2.58 -11.85 -4.16
C LYS A 9 3.03 -10.97 -2.99
N ALA A 10 3.55 -9.78 -3.28
CA ALA A 10 4.02 -8.86 -2.25
C ALA A 10 2.91 -7.91 -1.75
N ILE A 11 1.80 -7.77 -2.47
CA ILE A 11 0.71 -6.86 -2.09
C ILE A 11 0.08 -7.30 -0.75
N ASP A 12 -0.34 -8.56 -0.65
CA ASP A 12 -1.01 -9.05 0.58
C ASP A 12 -0.08 -9.00 1.80
N PRO A 13 1.19 -9.44 1.73
CA PRO A 13 2.15 -9.26 2.82
C PRO A 13 2.32 -7.80 3.25
N LEU A 14 2.44 -6.86 2.29
CA LEU A 14 2.58 -5.44 2.60
C LEU A 14 1.33 -4.88 3.30
N LEU A 15 0.14 -5.24 2.82
CA LEU A 15 -1.13 -4.87 3.48
C LEU A 15 -1.22 -5.45 4.90
N ASN A 16 -0.78 -6.69 5.10
CA ASN A 16 -0.75 -7.33 6.42
C ASN A 16 0.22 -6.62 7.37
N ILE A 17 1.39 -6.20 6.90
CA ILE A 17 2.35 -5.43 7.70
C ILE A 17 1.71 -4.11 8.15
N ILE A 18 1.09 -3.35 7.23
CA ILE A 18 0.45 -2.06 7.54
C ILE A 18 -0.62 -2.21 8.63
N LYS A 19 -1.42 -3.28 8.54
CA LYS A 19 -2.54 -3.55 9.47
C LYS A 19 -2.10 -4.14 10.81
N ASN A 20 -0.89 -4.68 10.90
CA ASN A 20 -0.41 -5.34 12.12
C ASN A 20 0.14 -4.32 13.11
N GLU A 21 -0.58 -4.09 14.21
CA GLU A 21 -0.20 -3.13 15.25
C GLU A 21 1.02 -3.56 16.08
N SER A 22 1.38 -4.85 16.06
CA SER A 22 2.59 -5.36 16.71
C SER A 22 3.86 -5.11 15.89
N GLN A 23 3.74 -4.63 14.64
CA GLN A 23 4.89 -4.25 13.83
C GLN A 23 5.37 -2.85 14.18
N GLU A 24 6.67 -2.62 14.01
CA GLU A 24 7.28 -1.32 14.20
C GLU A 24 6.64 -0.25 13.29
N GLU A 25 6.43 0.94 13.84
CA GLU A 25 5.85 2.08 13.11
C GLU A 25 6.58 2.33 11.78
N GLU A 26 7.91 2.36 11.81
CA GLU A 26 8.73 2.62 10.63
C GLU A 26 8.55 1.53 9.55
N LEU A 27 8.47 0.26 9.95
CA LEU A 27 8.22 -0.84 9.02
C LEU A 27 6.83 -0.74 8.39
N ARG A 28 5.81 -0.35 9.17
CA ARG A 28 4.45 -0.14 8.66
C ARG A 28 4.39 1.01 7.67
N ILE A 29 5.12 2.09 7.94
CA ILE A 29 5.25 3.25 7.04
C ILE A 29 5.96 2.84 5.76
N ALA A 30 7.09 2.13 5.85
CA ALA A 30 7.84 1.64 4.69
C ALA A 30 6.99 0.70 3.81
N ALA A 31 6.17 -0.15 4.42
CA ALA A 31 5.24 -1.01 3.70
C ALA A 31 4.16 -0.19 2.95
N ALA A 32 3.60 0.84 3.59
CA ALA A 32 2.65 1.76 2.96
C ALA A 32 3.28 2.53 1.79
N GLU A 33 4.51 3.02 1.96
CA GLU A 33 5.26 3.71 0.89
C GLU A 33 5.52 2.78 -0.30
N THR A 34 5.96 1.54 -0.03
CA THR A 34 6.24 0.51 -1.04
C THR A 34 5.01 0.20 -1.89
N LEU A 35 3.80 0.15 -1.29
CA LEU A 35 2.56 0.00 -2.04
C LEU A 35 2.31 1.16 -3.02
N GLY A 36 2.86 2.35 -2.78
CA GLY A 36 2.77 3.50 -3.68
C GLY A 36 3.41 3.26 -5.05
N TRP A 37 4.35 2.33 -5.16
CA TRP A 37 5.05 2.00 -6.42
C TRP A 37 4.22 1.08 -7.32
N TYR A 38 3.06 0.61 -6.86
CA TYR A 38 2.13 -0.23 -7.62
C TYR A 38 1.14 0.61 -8.46
N ASN A 39 1.50 1.86 -8.80
CA ASN A 39 0.70 2.76 -9.62
C ASN A 39 0.44 2.22 -11.05
N LEU A 40 1.30 1.34 -11.55
CA LEU A 40 1.15 0.62 -12.83
C LEU A 40 0.44 -0.73 -12.70
N TYR A 41 0.11 -1.18 -11.48
CA TYR A 41 -0.55 -2.46 -11.26
C TYR A 41 -2.00 -2.40 -11.76
N TYR A 42 -2.39 -3.42 -12.56
CA TYR A 42 -3.70 -3.44 -13.23
C TYR A 42 -4.88 -3.43 -12.25
N ASN A 43 -4.71 -4.04 -11.07
CA ASN A 43 -5.72 -4.09 -10.02
C ASN A 43 -5.35 -3.22 -8.80
N LYS A 44 -4.77 -2.04 -9.04
CA LYS A 44 -4.48 -1.07 -7.97
C LYS A 44 -5.74 -0.52 -7.28
N ALA A 45 -6.92 -0.69 -7.89
CA ALA A 45 -8.20 -0.32 -7.30
C ALA A 45 -8.47 -1.07 -5.99
N ASP A 46 -8.14 -2.36 -5.93
CA ASP A 46 -8.30 -3.16 -4.72
C ASP A 46 -7.33 -2.70 -3.61
N ILE A 47 -6.10 -2.35 -3.95
CA ILE A 47 -5.14 -1.78 -2.98
C ILE A 47 -5.70 -0.46 -2.41
N ILE A 48 -6.23 0.42 -3.28
CA ILE A 48 -6.85 1.68 -2.86
C ILE A 48 -8.06 1.43 -1.95
N LYS A 49 -8.89 0.43 -2.24
CA LYS A 49 -10.05 0.07 -1.42
C LYS A 49 -9.62 -0.35 -0.02
N GLU A 50 -8.66 -1.25 0.09
CA GLU A 50 -8.11 -1.73 1.37
C GLU A 50 -7.48 -0.59 2.18
N LEU A 51 -6.69 0.27 1.55
CA LEU A 51 -6.05 1.41 2.20
C LEU A 51 -7.07 2.49 2.64
N ASN A 52 -8.16 2.70 1.90
CA ASN A 52 -9.21 3.64 2.32
C ASN A 52 -10.00 3.13 3.54
N ALA A 53 -10.16 1.82 3.69
CA ALA A 53 -10.82 1.19 4.82
C ALA A 53 -9.92 1.15 6.08
N PHE A 54 -8.61 1.24 5.91
CA PHE A 54 -7.66 1.24 7.02
C PHE A 54 -7.79 2.50 7.89
N ARG A 55 -7.71 2.30 9.21
CA ARG A 55 -7.76 3.34 10.24
C ARG A 55 -6.74 3.02 11.32
N THR A 56 -6.07 4.05 11.82
CA THR A 56 -5.15 3.96 12.96
C THR A 56 -5.02 5.33 13.63
N PRO A 57 -4.81 5.41 14.95
CA PRO A 57 -4.46 6.67 15.61
C PRO A 57 -3.06 7.19 15.24
N ASN A 58 -2.24 6.38 14.57
CA ASN A 58 -0.90 6.77 14.14
C ASN A 58 -0.97 7.76 12.96
N GLN A 59 -0.80 9.05 13.25
CA GLN A 59 -0.91 10.10 12.24
C GLN A 59 0.17 10.01 11.15
N LYS A 60 1.40 9.59 11.48
CA LYS A 60 2.47 9.44 10.48
C LYS A 60 2.12 8.35 9.48
N LEU A 61 1.66 7.20 9.97
CA LEU A 61 1.22 6.10 9.12
C LEU A 61 0.00 6.50 8.28
N MET A 62 -1.01 7.18 8.86
CA MET A 62 -2.16 7.67 8.11
C MET A 62 -1.77 8.67 7.01
N ASN A 63 -0.80 9.55 7.28
CA ASN A 63 -0.30 10.50 6.29
C ASN A 63 0.39 9.77 5.12
N GLU A 64 1.19 8.74 5.40
CA GLU A 64 1.83 7.96 4.33
C GLU A 64 0.80 7.15 3.53
N VAL A 65 -0.19 6.54 4.19
CA VAL A 65 -1.31 5.85 3.52
C VAL A 65 -2.05 6.79 2.57
N ALA A 66 -2.33 8.03 2.99
CA ALA A 66 -2.97 9.03 2.13
C ALA A 66 -2.13 9.39 0.90
N LYS A 67 -0.81 9.60 1.07
CA LYS A 67 0.11 9.83 -0.05
C LYS A 67 0.14 8.65 -1.01
N THR A 68 0.21 7.43 -0.49
CA THR A 68 0.19 6.20 -1.30
C THR A 68 -1.09 6.08 -2.11
N ILE A 69 -2.26 6.33 -1.53
CA ILE A 69 -3.53 6.35 -2.26
C ILE A 69 -3.47 7.38 -3.41
N ASN A 70 -2.92 8.57 -3.16
CA ASN A 70 -2.78 9.60 -4.19
C ASN A 70 -1.82 9.18 -5.32
N ARG A 71 -0.68 8.54 -4.99
CA ARG A 71 0.26 7.96 -5.98
C ARG A 71 -0.39 6.87 -6.83
N LEU A 72 -1.23 6.03 -6.23
CA LEU A 72 -1.94 4.97 -6.96
C LEU A 72 -3.03 5.54 -7.90
N LYS A 73 -3.69 6.63 -7.48
CA LYS A 73 -4.71 7.33 -8.27
C LYS A 73 -4.12 8.15 -9.41
N SER A 74 -2.92 8.70 -9.26
CA SER A 74 -2.31 9.48 -10.34
C SER A 74 -2.12 8.62 -11.58
N LYS A 75 -2.58 9.11 -12.73
CA LYS A 75 -2.13 8.60 -14.02
C LYS A 75 -0.69 9.11 -14.16
N ASN A 76 0.25 8.21 -14.44
CA ASN A 76 1.60 8.62 -14.84
C ASN A 76 1.44 9.65 -15.96
N ARG A 77 1.88 10.88 -15.69
CA ARG A 77 1.89 11.97 -16.66
C ARG A 77 2.83 11.63 -17.80
#